data_AF-A0A966I6Y7-F1
#
_entry.id   AF-A0A966I6Y7-F1
#
_cell.length_a   1.000
_cell.length_b   1.000
_cell.length_c   1.000
_cell.angle_alpha   90.00
_cell.angle_beta   90.00
_cell.angle_gamma   90.00
#
_symmetry.space_group_name_H-M   'P 1'
#
loop_
_entity.id
_entity.type
_entity.pdbx_description
1 polymer ?
#
loop_
_entity_poly.entity_id
_entity_poly.type
_entity_poly.pdbx_seq_one_letter_code
_entity_poly.pdbx_strand_id
1 'polypeptide(L)'
;MMDVTADFIPPTIEWYALSPYIALLAGALVLLLIGSLTPRWRRGWYAIVAATTAGVAAILAGLQFAALETEAARTLVKGTIAHD
;
A
#
# COMPACT_ATOMS: atom_id res chain seq x y z
N MET A 1 -4.84 -37.89 -26.85
CA MET A 1 -4.95 -37.55 -25.42
C MET A 1 -4.04 -36.36 -25.21
N MET A 2 -4.58 -35.15 -25.05
CA MET A 2 -3.78 -33.94 -24.91
C MET A 2 -3.50 -33.74 -23.41
N ASP A 3 -2.23 -33.72 -23.01
CA ASP A 3 -1.83 -33.46 -21.63
C ASP A 3 -2.26 -32.05 -21.23
N VAL A 4 -3.27 -31.97 -20.36
CA VAL A 4 -3.76 -30.73 -19.74
C VAL A 4 -2.92 -30.38 -18.52
N THR A 5 -1.63 -30.70 -18.53
CA THR A 5 -0.66 -30.08 -17.62
C THR A 5 -0.33 -28.70 -18.17
N ALA A 6 -1.34 -27.84 -18.23
CA ALA A 6 -1.10 -26.41 -18.37
C ALA A 6 -0.17 -26.01 -17.23
N ASP A 7 0.98 -25.45 -17.56
CA ASP A 7 1.98 -24.98 -16.61
C ASP A 7 1.32 -23.89 -15.74
N PHE A 8 0.78 -24.29 -14.60
CA PHE A 8 0.05 -23.40 -13.70
C PHE A 8 1.07 -22.55 -12.97
N ILE A 9 1.26 -21.33 -13.44
CA ILE A 9 2.06 -20.33 -12.76
C ILE A 9 1.13 -19.55 -11.83
N PRO A 10 1.24 -19.70 -10.50
CA PRO A 10 0.41 -18.95 -9.58
C PRO A 10 0.68 -17.45 -9.73
N PRO A 11 -0.36 -16.60 -9.60
CA PRO A 11 -0.17 -15.15 -9.64
C PRO A 11 0.73 -14.70 -8.49
N THR A 12 1.74 -13.90 -8.82
CA THR A 12 2.64 -13.28 -7.83
C THR A 12 2.04 -11.97 -7.31
N ILE A 13 2.24 -11.69 -6.02
CA ILE A 13 1.77 -10.46 -5.38
C ILE A 13 2.80 -9.36 -5.62
N GLU A 14 2.37 -8.25 -6.22
CA GLU A 14 3.20 -7.05 -6.38
C GLU A 14 3.26 -6.25 -5.07
N TRP A 15 4.13 -6.68 -4.15
CA TRP A 15 4.28 -6.09 -2.81
C TRP A 15 4.61 -4.59 -2.82
N TYR A 16 5.38 -4.14 -3.81
CA TYR A 16 5.71 -2.73 -3.96
C TYR A 16 4.45 -1.90 -4.23
N ALA A 17 3.54 -2.41 -5.05
CA ALA A 17 2.32 -1.70 -5.38
C ALA A 17 1.35 -1.59 -4.20
N LEU A 18 1.41 -2.56 -3.28
CA LEU A 18 0.66 -2.54 -2.03
C LEU A 18 1.23 -1.58 -0.98
N SER A 19 2.46 -1.11 -1.15
CA SER A 19 3.20 -0.33 -0.13
C SER A 19 2.48 0.92 0.42
N PRO A 20 1.73 1.73 -0.36
CA PRO A 20 1.07 2.92 0.17
C PRO A 20 -0.03 2.55 1.15
N TYR A 21 -0.80 1.50 0.84
CA TYR A 21 -1.84 0.97 1.72
C TYR A 21 -1.25 0.37 3.00
N ILE A 22 -0.15 -0.38 2.88
CA ILE A 22 0.57 -0.94 4.03
C ILE A 22 1.09 0.20 4.94
N ALA A 23 1.61 1.28 4.37
CA ALA A 23 2.07 2.43 5.13
C ALA A 23 0.94 3.12 5.90
N LEU A 24 -0.22 3.31 5.27
CA LEU A 24 -1.42 3.85 5.94
C LEU A 24 -1.89 2.94 7.07
N LEU A 25 -1.99 1.63 6.80
CA LEU A 25 -2.42 0.64 7.78
C LEU A 25 -1.47 0.61 8.98
N ALA A 26 -0.17 0.54 8.72
CA ALA A 26 0.85 0.54 9.76
C ALA A 26 0.77 1.81 10.63
N GLY A 27 0.67 2.99 10.02
CA GLY A 27 0.56 4.23 10.79
C GLY A 27 -0.75 4.36 11.57
N ALA A 28 -1.87 3.87 11.03
CA ALA A 28 -3.14 3.79 11.76
C ALA A 28 -3.04 2.85 12.97
N LEU A 29 -2.43 1.67 12.79
CA LEU A 29 -2.22 0.71 13.88
C LEU A 29 -1.29 1.26 14.97
N VAL A 30 -0.21 1.93 14.58
CA VAL A 30 0.70 2.62 15.52
C VAL A 30 -0.05 3.72 16.27
N LEU A 31 -0.87 4.51 15.58
CA LEU A 31 -1.67 5.56 16.22
C LEU A 31 -2.69 4.98 17.20
N LEU A 32 -3.34 3.86 16.86
CA LEU A 32 -4.25 3.15 17.75
C LEU A 32 -3.51 2.57 18.96
N LEU A 33 -2.33 2.00 18.77
CA LEU A 33 -1.50 1.49 19.86
C LEU A 33 -1.14 2.61 20.84
N ILE A 34 -0.54 3.70 20.36
CA ILE A 34 -0.13 4.81 21.22
C ILE A 34 -1.37 5.51 21.82
N GLY A 35 -2.46 5.59 21.06
CA GLY A 35 -3.77 6.06 21.51
C GLY A 35 -4.31 5.27 22.71
N SER A 36 -4.24 3.94 22.65
CA SER A 36 -4.72 3.05 23.71
C SER A 36 -3.89 3.11 24.98
N LEU A 37 -2.57 3.37 24.86
CA LEU A 37 -1.66 3.47 26.00
C LEU A 37 -1.68 4.85 26.68
N THR A 38 -2.17 5.89 26.01
CA THR A 38 -2.09 7.28 26.49
C THR A 38 -3.48 7.79 26.89
N PRO A 39 -3.76 8.01 28.19
CA PRO A 39 -5.12 8.31 28.68
C PRO A 39 -5.72 9.61 28.14
N ARG A 40 -4.89 10.64 27.86
CA ARG A 40 -5.31 11.94 27.33
C ARG A 40 -4.20 12.55 26.48
N TRP A 41 -4.39 12.59 25.17
CA TRP A 41 -3.51 13.31 24.27
C TRP A 41 -3.83 14.81 24.27
N ARG A 42 -2.81 15.65 24.12
CA ARG A 42 -3.00 17.09 23.93
C ARG A 42 -3.67 17.35 22.57
N ARG A 43 -4.54 18.36 22.52
CA ARG A 43 -5.33 18.72 21.33
C ARG A 43 -4.39 18.90 20.12
N GLY A 44 -4.68 18.20 19.02
CA GLY A 44 -3.95 18.31 17.75
C GLY A 44 -2.81 17.30 17.52
N TRP A 45 -2.35 16.57 18.54
CA TRP A 45 -1.27 15.59 18.33
C TRP A 45 -1.68 14.40 17.45
N TYR A 46 -2.93 13.94 17.55
CA TYR A 46 -3.48 12.93 16.64
C TYR A 46 -3.42 13.39 15.17
N ALA A 47 -3.69 14.67 14.91
CA ALA A 47 -3.67 15.23 13.57
C ALA A 47 -2.25 15.24 12.99
N ILE A 48 -1.23 15.49 13.80
CA ILE A 48 0.18 15.46 13.35
C ILE A 48 0.60 14.04 12.96
N VAL A 49 0.28 13.03 13.78
CA VAL A 49 0.64 11.64 13.48
C VAL A 49 -0.15 11.11 12.26
N ALA A 50 -1.42 11.46 12.16
CA ALA A 50 -2.22 11.12 10.98
C ALA A 50 -1.69 11.80 9.71
N ALA A 51 -1.35 13.10 9.78
CA ALA A 51 -0.83 13.85 8.64
C ALA A 51 0.55 13.34 8.18
N THR A 52 1.43 12.98 9.11
CA THR A 52 2.75 12.39 8.79
C THR A 52 2.59 11.01 8.14
N THR A 53 1.72 10.16 8.68
CA THR A 53 1.39 8.85 8.08
C THR A 53 0.83 9.02 6.66
N ALA A 54 -0.13 9.93 6.49
CA ALA A 54 -0.71 10.23 5.19
C ALA A 54 0.33 10.79 4.22
N GLY A 55 1.25 11.64 4.70
CA GLY A 55 2.35 12.18 3.91
C GLY A 55 3.30 11.11 3.39
N VAL A 56 3.68 10.14 4.23
CA VAL A 56 4.52 9.00 3.80
C VAL A 56 3.81 8.18 2.72
N ALA A 57 2.52 7.86 2.92
CA ALA A 57 1.74 7.15 1.93
C ALA A 57 1.59 7.93 0.61
N ALA A 58 1.39 9.25 0.68
CA ALA A 58 1.30 10.12 -0.48
C ALA A 58 2.61 10.16 -1.28
N ILE A 59 3.77 10.19 -0.61
CA ILE A 59 5.08 10.11 -1.29
C ILE A 59 5.23 8.78 -2.01
N LEU A 60 4.91 7.65 -1.35
CA LEU A 60 5.01 6.33 -1.97
C LEU A 60 4.07 6.19 -3.17
N ALA A 61 2.83 6.68 -3.05
CA ALA A 61 1.87 6.70 -4.16
C ALA A 61 2.34 7.60 -5.31
N GLY A 62 2.89 8.78 -5.00
CA GLY A 62 3.44 9.69 -6.01
C GLY A 62 4.62 9.10 -6.78
N LEU A 63 5.52 8.38 -6.10
CA LEU A 63 6.63 7.68 -6.74
C LEU A 63 6.14 6.55 -7.66
N GLN A 64 5.10 5.81 -7.25
CA GLN A 64 4.48 4.80 -8.10
C GLN A 64 3.81 5.43 -9.33
N PHE A 65 3.10 6.54 -9.14
CA PHE A 65 2.47 7.25 -10.24
C PHE A 65 3.50 7.74 -11.26
N ALA A 66 4.61 8.32 -10.81
CA ALA A 66 5.70 8.76 -11.69
C ALA A 66 6.35 7.59 -12.45
N ALA A 67 6.44 6.41 -11.82
CA ALA A 67 6.96 5.21 -12.48
C ALA A 67 6.01 4.69 -13.58
N LEU A 68 4.68 4.83 -13.41
CA LEU A 68 3.70 4.48 -14.45
C LEU A 68 3.73 5.45 -15.64
N GLU A 69 4.16 6.70 -15.45
CA GLU A 69 4.36 7.65 -16.54
C GLU A 69 5.55 7.26 -17.43
N THR A 70 6.51 6.50 -16.89
CA THR A 70 7.76 6.11 -17.59
C THR A 70 7.81 4.65 -18.04
N GLU A 71 7.08 3.71 -17.41
CA GLU A 71 6.97 2.29 -17.80
C GLU A 71 5.55 1.90 -18.25
N ALA A 72 5.42 0.93 -19.16
CA ALA A 72 4.12 0.42 -19.62
C ALA A 72 3.30 -0.22 -18.48
N ALA A 73 1.96 -0.12 -18.56
CA ALA A 73 0.98 -0.48 -17.54
C ALA A 73 1.31 -1.76 -16.75
N ARG A 74 1.60 -1.60 -15.45
CA ARG A 74 1.78 -2.71 -14.50
C ARG A 74 0.44 -3.14 -13.90
N THR A 75 0.22 -4.45 -13.85
CA THR A 75 -0.95 -5.05 -13.19
C THR A 75 -0.60 -5.39 -11.74
N LEU A 76 -1.44 -5.03 -10.77
CA LEU A 76 -1.26 -5.35 -9.34
C LEU A 76 -1.15 -6.85 -9.07
N VAL A 77 -1.78 -7.65 -9.94
CA VAL A 77 -1.73 -9.10 -10.00
C VAL A 77 -1.69 -9.47 -11.47
N LYS A 78 -0.62 -10.15 -11.90
CA LYS A 78 -0.27 -10.63 -13.26
C LYS A 78 -1.46 -10.81 -14.24
N GLY A 79 -2.06 -9.72 -14.72
CA GLY A 79 -3.18 -9.69 -15.68
C GLY A 79 -4.62 -9.57 -15.15
N THR A 80 -4.90 -9.50 -13.84
CA THR A 80 -6.30 -9.54 -13.33
C THR A 80 -6.82 -8.25 -12.70
N ILE A 81 -5.94 -7.38 -12.19
CA ILE A 81 -6.31 -6.06 -11.66
C ILE A 81 -5.39 -5.01 -12.28
N ALA A 82 -5.98 -4.12 -13.08
CA ALA A 82 -5.29 -2.95 -13.61
C ALA A 82 -5.11 -1.91 -12.49
N HIS A 83 -3.96 -1.23 -12.53
CA HIS A 83 -3.73 -0.02 -11.73
C HIS A 83 -4.34 1.16 -12.49
N ASP A 84 -5.17 1.98 -11.82
CA ASP A 84 -5.77 3.22 -12.34
C ASP A 84 -5.05 4.44 -11.75
#